data_AF-H1VPT7-F1
#
_entry.id   AF-H1VPT7-F1
#
_cell.length_a   1.000
_cell.length_b   1.000
_cell.length_c   1.000
_cell.angle_alpha   90.00
_cell.angle_beta   90.00
_cell.angle_gamma   90.00
#
_symmetry.space_group_name_H-M   'P 1'
#
loop_
_entity.id
_entity.type
_entity.pdbx_description
1 polymer ?
#
loop_
_entity_poly.entity_id
_entity_poly.type
_entity_poly.pdbx_seq_one_letter_code
_entity_poly.pdbx_strand_id
1 'polypeptide(L)'
;MAPSLFSTLSSVLLLTSSVSAHKSYQVVDSYDSTNFLDKFGFFVSDHSSSNYNDVDPTGGYVSYKSAEEAQSMGILKTVGEDLYLGVDSKSVLDPNGIGRSSVRIESKSKYKQGLFIATFSHLPKPVCGAWPAFWTVGNPWPDAGEIDIVETWNEDNVNKVVLHTDERIGECRIDGKGMTGTVSKPNCANFAVGQADNEGCAGLDPAAPFGSAEGGVYAMQWTDDAIKVWGFTHANAPADIATNPNPENWGVPSFTTSTCAADKLFGEAKLVMNVNLCGVAGQDGIWDSCKAKAGGATCKEWVAKNPAAFAEVYFQLKSIKIYSLKEAEATPSSVVSSQLASTAVASTAAETTVVSTSAAAETTAVVSSAAVSSAVASEKPVETVSASASAPASASASASVIASEKPIETPVETPIETPAESLTTRLATST
;
A
#
# COMPACT_ATOMS: atom_id res chain seq x y z
N MET A 1 -65.52 51.83 -35.96
CA MET A 1 -64.05 51.76 -35.92
C MET A 1 -63.64 51.51 -34.47
N ALA A 2 -62.83 50.49 -34.20
CA ALA A 2 -62.35 50.16 -32.86
C ALA A 2 -60.81 50.17 -32.86
N PRO A 3 -60.14 50.73 -31.84
CA PRO A 3 -58.68 50.71 -31.76
C PRO A 3 -58.20 49.38 -31.17
N SER A 4 -57.20 48.76 -31.81
CA SER A 4 -56.49 47.59 -31.30
C SER A 4 -55.24 48.04 -30.55
N LEU A 5 -55.16 47.75 -29.24
CA LEU A 5 -53.97 47.96 -28.43
C LEU A 5 -53.13 46.68 -28.43
N PHE A 6 -52.01 46.68 -29.16
CA PHE A 6 -50.99 45.64 -29.02
C PHE A 6 -50.18 45.87 -27.75
N SER A 7 -50.29 44.96 -26.79
CA SER A 7 -49.42 44.92 -25.61
C SER A 7 -48.23 44.01 -25.89
N THR A 8 -47.02 44.58 -25.93
CA THR A 8 -45.77 43.84 -26.10
C THR A 8 -45.24 43.41 -24.72
N LEU A 9 -45.36 42.12 -24.39
CA LEU A 9 -44.62 41.54 -23.26
C LEU A 9 -43.15 41.33 -23.64
N SER A 10 -42.26 42.07 -23.00
CA SER A 10 -40.82 41.74 -22.99
C SER A 10 -40.54 40.73 -21.87
N SER A 11 -40.30 39.48 -22.24
CA SER A 11 -39.83 38.46 -21.31
C SER A 11 -38.35 38.70 -20.96
N VAL A 12 -38.07 39.14 -19.74
CA VAL A 12 -36.70 39.21 -19.22
C VAL A 12 -36.24 37.80 -18.83
N LEU A 13 -35.34 37.23 -19.64
CA LEU A 13 -34.71 35.94 -19.34
C LEU A 13 -33.59 36.15 -18.32
N LEU A 14 -33.88 35.87 -17.04
CA LEU A 14 -32.87 35.81 -15.99
C LEU A 14 -32.01 34.54 -16.18
N LEU A 15 -30.82 34.68 -16.78
CA LEU A 15 -29.82 33.62 -16.75
C LEU A 15 -29.22 33.54 -15.34
N THR A 16 -29.78 32.64 -14.51
CA THR A 16 -29.13 32.23 -13.27
C THR A 16 -27.92 31.36 -13.61
N SER A 17 -26.74 31.98 -13.71
CA SER A 17 -25.47 31.26 -13.81
C SER A 17 -25.19 30.54 -12.50
N SER A 18 -25.58 29.26 -12.42
CA SER A 18 -25.24 28.38 -11.30
C SER A 18 -23.72 28.21 -11.24
N VAL A 19 -23.06 28.98 -10.38
CA VAL A 19 -21.65 28.76 -10.05
C VAL A 19 -21.59 27.46 -9.26
N SER A 20 -21.36 26.35 -9.95
CA SER A 20 -21.01 25.09 -9.29
C SER A 20 -19.67 25.32 -8.61
N ALA A 21 -19.65 25.21 -7.27
CA ALA A 21 -18.42 25.25 -6.52
C ALA A 21 -17.57 24.04 -6.94
N HIS A 22 -16.37 24.32 -7.46
CA HIS A 22 -15.49 23.29 -7.99
C HIS A 22 -14.70 22.70 -6.82
N LYS A 23 -14.86 21.40 -6.55
CA LYS A 23 -14.10 20.74 -5.49
C LYS A 23 -12.68 20.39 -5.94
N SER A 24 -11.74 20.36 -5.00
CA SER A 24 -10.35 19.96 -5.24
C SER A 24 -9.78 19.20 -4.03
N TYR A 25 -8.83 18.29 -4.29
CA TYR A 25 -8.12 17.58 -3.25
C TYR A 25 -7.03 18.47 -2.66
N GLN A 26 -7.17 18.82 -1.37
CA GLN A 26 -6.20 19.61 -0.63
C GLN A 26 -5.52 18.75 0.42
N VAL A 27 -4.19 18.86 0.53
CA VAL A 27 -3.41 18.14 1.56
C VAL A 27 -3.93 18.51 2.96
N VAL A 28 -4.18 17.50 3.78
CA VAL A 28 -4.53 17.62 5.20
C VAL A 28 -3.52 16.97 6.13
N ASP A 29 -2.76 15.98 5.64
CA ASP A 29 -1.65 15.39 6.37
C ASP A 29 -0.55 14.91 5.41
N SER A 30 0.66 14.78 5.92
CA SER A 30 1.82 14.30 5.16
C SER A 30 2.84 13.61 6.06
N TYR A 31 3.49 12.59 5.51
CA TYR A 31 4.52 11.78 6.16
C TYR A 31 5.74 11.71 5.26
N ASP A 32 6.92 11.88 5.84
CA ASP A 32 8.22 11.79 5.17
C ASP A 32 9.32 11.50 6.21
N SER A 33 10.58 11.40 5.76
CA SER A 33 11.73 11.11 6.62
C SER A 33 12.00 12.14 7.72
N THR A 34 11.42 13.34 7.64
CA THR A 34 11.63 14.42 8.63
C THR A 34 10.68 14.34 9.82
N ASN A 35 9.53 13.65 9.68
CA ASN A 35 8.44 13.67 10.66
C ASN A 35 7.90 12.28 11.05
N PHE A 36 8.41 11.19 10.46
CA PHE A 36 7.84 9.85 10.69
C PHE A 36 7.86 9.41 12.16
N LEU A 37 8.91 9.71 12.93
CA LEU A 37 8.98 9.37 14.38
C LEU A 37 7.91 10.12 15.20
N ASP A 38 7.58 11.34 14.79
CA ASP A 38 6.56 12.16 15.45
C ASP A 38 5.15 11.72 15.06
N LYS A 39 4.95 11.19 13.86
CA LYS A 39 3.61 10.85 13.33
C LYS A 39 3.25 9.36 13.33
N PHE A 40 4.20 8.46 13.44
CA PHE A 40 3.97 7.02 13.60
C PHE A 40 4.27 6.54 15.02
N GLY A 41 3.44 5.63 15.54
CA GLY A 41 3.79 4.74 16.63
C GLY A 41 4.41 3.45 16.08
N PHE A 42 5.07 2.69 16.96
CA PHE A 42 5.68 1.41 16.64
C PHE A 42 4.92 0.31 17.38
N PHE A 43 4.45 -0.70 16.65
CA PHE A 43 4.02 -1.95 17.26
C PHE A 43 5.29 -2.74 17.61
N VAL A 44 5.42 -3.16 18.86
CA VAL A 44 6.60 -3.88 19.39
C VAL A 44 6.13 -5.24 19.88
N SER A 45 6.73 -6.32 19.38
CA SER A 45 6.30 -7.68 19.70
C SER A 45 6.65 -8.04 21.16
N ASP A 46 5.64 -8.24 21.99
CA ASP A 46 5.80 -8.73 23.37
C ASP A 46 5.76 -10.26 23.42
N HIS A 47 6.93 -10.88 23.23
CA HIS A 47 7.14 -12.32 23.36
C HIS A 47 7.08 -12.83 24.82
N SER A 48 6.79 -11.97 25.81
CA SER A 48 6.49 -12.38 27.18
C SER A 48 4.98 -12.54 27.44
N SER A 49 4.14 -11.98 26.58
CA SER A 49 2.69 -12.18 26.62
C SER A 49 2.29 -13.58 26.13
N SER A 50 1.21 -14.12 26.70
CA SER A 50 0.55 -15.33 26.20
C SER A 50 -0.48 -15.04 25.11
N ASN A 51 -0.79 -13.77 24.85
CA ASN A 51 -1.71 -13.34 23.80
C ASN A 51 -0.92 -13.08 22.51
N TYR A 52 -1.15 -13.90 21.47
CA TYR A 52 -0.44 -13.81 20.19
C TYR A 52 -0.61 -12.44 19.50
N ASN A 53 -1.70 -11.72 19.76
CA ASN A 53 -1.93 -10.38 19.20
C ASN A 53 -0.91 -9.34 19.69
N ASP A 54 -0.23 -9.60 20.81
CA ASP A 54 0.85 -8.74 21.33
C ASP A 54 2.19 -9.07 20.66
N VAL A 55 2.31 -10.21 19.96
CA VAL A 55 3.50 -10.64 19.21
C VAL A 55 3.38 -10.28 17.72
N ASP A 56 2.35 -10.80 17.06
CA ASP A 56 1.95 -10.50 15.69
C ASP A 56 0.55 -11.09 15.45
N PRO A 57 -0.49 -10.27 15.18
CA PRO A 57 -1.86 -10.75 14.97
C PRO A 57 -2.03 -11.78 13.84
N THR A 58 -1.11 -11.80 12.87
CA THR A 58 -1.08 -12.72 11.71
C THR A 58 -0.20 -13.96 11.90
N GLY A 59 0.34 -14.19 13.12
CA GLY A 59 1.05 -15.43 13.49
C GLY A 59 2.48 -15.59 12.90
N GLY A 60 3.09 -14.47 12.50
CA GLY A 60 4.40 -14.39 11.87
C GLY A 60 5.57 -14.97 12.67
N TYR A 61 6.61 -15.38 11.95
CA TYR A 61 7.95 -15.62 12.50
C TYR A 61 8.75 -14.30 12.46
N VAL A 62 8.20 -13.30 13.13
CA VAL A 62 8.68 -11.92 13.15
C VAL A 62 8.84 -11.40 14.58
N SER A 63 9.77 -10.47 14.79
CA SER A 63 9.91 -9.74 16.05
C SER A 63 9.97 -8.24 15.73
N TYR A 64 8.84 -7.56 15.81
CA TYR A 64 8.77 -6.12 15.56
C TYR A 64 9.47 -5.33 16.67
N LYS A 65 10.32 -4.38 16.28
CA LYS A 65 11.21 -3.63 17.18
C LYS A 65 10.74 -2.21 17.42
N SER A 66 11.13 -1.66 18.56
CA SER A 66 10.98 -0.23 18.85
C SER A 66 11.82 0.61 17.87
N ALA A 67 11.52 1.91 17.77
CA ALA A 67 12.26 2.81 16.88
C ALA A 67 13.77 2.84 17.18
N GLU A 68 14.15 2.87 18.46
CA GLU A 68 15.55 2.92 18.91
C GLU A 68 16.31 1.63 18.56
N GLU A 69 15.73 0.46 18.87
CA GLU A 69 16.30 -0.83 18.47
C GLU A 69 16.43 -0.93 16.95
N ALA A 70 15.37 -0.60 16.21
CA ALA A 70 15.35 -0.69 14.75
C ALA A 70 16.38 0.25 14.08
N GLN A 71 16.62 1.43 14.67
CA GLN A 71 17.69 2.34 14.27
C GLN A 71 19.06 1.74 14.58
N SER A 72 19.29 1.19 15.78
CA SER A 72 20.56 0.55 16.15
C SER A 72 20.92 -0.64 15.24
N MET A 73 19.91 -1.38 14.79
CA MET A 73 20.06 -2.49 13.84
C MET A 73 20.24 -2.04 12.38
N GLY A 74 19.94 -0.76 12.07
CA GLY A 74 19.98 -0.20 10.71
C GLY A 74 18.83 -0.66 9.82
N ILE A 75 17.77 -1.22 10.40
CA ILE A 75 16.53 -1.65 9.72
C ILE A 75 15.47 -0.55 9.66
N LEU A 76 15.68 0.55 10.40
CA LEU A 76 14.93 1.81 10.33
C LEU A 76 15.93 2.97 10.24
N LYS A 77 15.88 3.78 9.18
CA LYS A 77 16.83 4.90 8.96
C LYS A 77 16.34 5.85 7.88
N THR A 78 17.03 6.96 7.68
CA THR A 78 16.88 7.81 6.48
C THR A 78 17.95 7.43 5.45
N VAL A 79 17.56 7.32 4.18
CA VAL A 79 18.46 7.10 3.03
C VAL A 79 18.24 8.23 2.03
N GLY A 80 19.20 9.16 1.95
CA GLY A 80 18.99 10.41 1.21
C GLY A 80 17.92 11.26 1.88
N GLU A 81 16.79 11.46 1.21
CA GLU A 81 15.60 12.15 1.73
C GLU A 81 14.47 11.17 2.12
N ASP A 82 14.65 9.86 1.92
CA ASP A 82 13.60 8.85 2.06
C ASP A 82 13.68 8.10 3.41
N LEU A 83 12.54 7.67 3.93
CA LEU A 83 12.46 6.73 5.05
C LEU A 83 12.70 5.29 4.57
N TYR A 84 13.69 4.61 5.14
CA TYR A 84 13.93 3.19 4.96
C TYR A 84 13.31 2.39 6.11
N LEU A 85 12.51 1.38 5.79
CA LEU A 85 11.94 0.38 6.70
C LEU A 85 12.15 -1.02 6.11
N GLY A 86 12.93 -1.86 6.80
CA GLY A 86 13.23 -3.22 6.35
C GLY A 86 13.35 -4.25 7.47
N VAL A 87 13.88 -5.42 7.11
CA VAL A 87 14.12 -6.57 8.00
C VAL A 87 15.60 -6.80 8.27
N ASP A 88 15.91 -7.50 9.36
CA ASP A 88 17.28 -8.00 9.62
C ASP A 88 17.67 -9.01 8.53
N SER A 89 18.60 -8.59 7.67
CA SER A 89 19.14 -9.39 6.56
C SER A 89 20.54 -9.97 6.84
N LYS A 90 20.96 -10.03 8.11
CA LYS A 90 22.32 -10.46 8.53
C LYS A 90 22.31 -11.67 9.46
N SER A 91 21.40 -11.73 10.43
CA SER A 91 21.46 -12.74 11.50
C SER A 91 20.92 -14.10 11.08
N VAL A 92 21.68 -15.17 11.32
CA VAL A 92 21.16 -16.55 11.30
C VAL A 92 20.51 -16.85 12.66
N LEU A 93 19.29 -17.38 12.64
CA LEU A 93 18.44 -17.53 13.84
C LEU A 93 18.14 -19.02 14.15
N ASP A 94 17.52 -19.27 15.29
CA ASP A 94 16.85 -20.54 15.61
C ASP A 94 15.43 -20.54 15.02
N PRO A 95 15.06 -21.47 14.13
CA PRO A 95 13.70 -21.60 13.59
C PRO A 95 12.58 -21.69 14.64
N ASN A 96 12.90 -22.09 15.87
CA ASN A 96 11.95 -22.18 16.98
C ASN A 96 11.98 -20.96 17.92
N GLY A 97 12.81 -19.97 17.63
CA GLY A 97 12.92 -18.72 18.40
C GLY A 97 11.85 -17.68 18.05
N ILE A 98 12.03 -16.46 18.58
CA ILE A 98 11.07 -15.34 18.53
C ILE A 98 10.85 -14.68 17.15
N GLY A 99 11.34 -15.26 16.06
CA GLY A 99 11.25 -14.65 14.73
C GLY A 99 12.38 -13.67 14.38
N ARG A 100 12.39 -13.25 13.11
CA ARG A 100 13.39 -12.32 12.55
C ARG A 100 12.96 -10.86 12.80
N SER A 101 13.92 -10.01 13.16
CA SER A 101 13.64 -8.61 13.49
C SER A 101 13.09 -7.84 12.30
N SER A 102 12.02 -7.08 12.53
CA SER A 102 11.34 -6.24 11.55
C SER A 102 10.78 -4.99 12.21
N VAL A 103 10.00 -4.21 11.46
CA VAL A 103 9.30 -3.02 11.94
C VAL A 103 7.84 -3.06 11.47
N ARG A 104 6.90 -2.67 12.35
CA ARG A 104 5.51 -2.33 12.04
C ARG A 104 5.23 -0.94 12.59
N ILE A 105 4.99 0.02 11.71
CA ILE A 105 4.59 1.38 12.08
C ILE A 105 3.10 1.60 11.86
N GLU A 106 2.45 2.31 12.78
CA GLU A 106 1.03 2.67 12.70
C GLU A 106 0.83 4.17 12.91
N SER A 107 0.04 4.84 12.09
CA SER A 107 -0.16 6.29 12.22
C SER A 107 -0.79 6.67 13.55
N LYS A 108 -0.34 7.78 14.15
CA LYS A 108 -0.98 8.38 15.33
C LYS A 108 -2.31 9.07 14.92
N SER A 109 -2.31 9.74 13.77
CA SER A 109 -3.52 10.19 13.08
C SER A 109 -4.39 8.99 12.67
N LYS A 110 -5.71 9.21 12.61
CA LYS A 110 -6.66 8.31 11.95
C LYS A 110 -7.39 9.04 10.84
N TYR A 111 -7.92 8.29 9.88
CA TYR A 111 -8.63 8.81 8.72
C TYR A 111 -9.88 7.97 8.45
N LYS A 112 -10.97 8.62 8.04
CA LYS A 112 -12.21 7.93 7.63
C LYS A 112 -12.50 8.02 6.13
N GLN A 113 -11.89 8.96 5.40
CA GLN A 113 -12.08 9.18 3.96
C GLN A 113 -10.91 9.99 3.39
N GLY A 114 -10.79 10.03 2.07
CA GLY A 114 -9.88 10.96 1.39
C GLY A 114 -9.24 10.38 0.13
N LEU A 115 -8.18 11.03 -0.32
CA LEU A 115 -7.24 10.51 -1.30
C LEU A 115 -5.88 10.35 -0.62
N PHE A 116 -5.36 9.14 -0.64
CA PHE A 116 -4.13 8.73 0.02
C PHE A 116 -3.11 8.42 -1.07
N ILE A 117 -1.96 9.09 -1.08
CA ILE A 117 -0.94 8.91 -2.12
C ILE A 117 0.38 8.59 -1.45
N ALA A 118 0.88 7.37 -1.64
CA ALA A 118 2.16 6.90 -1.13
C ALA A 118 3.17 6.77 -2.29
N THR A 119 4.31 7.45 -2.17
CA THR A 119 5.41 7.43 -3.14
C THR A 119 6.60 6.72 -2.53
N PHE A 120 7.08 5.67 -3.18
CA PHE A 120 8.20 4.84 -2.77
C PHE A 120 9.33 4.94 -3.80
N SER A 121 10.58 5.01 -3.35
CA SER A 121 11.78 4.90 -4.19
C SER A 121 12.29 3.45 -4.29
N HIS A 122 11.79 2.56 -3.43
CA HIS A 122 12.03 1.11 -3.47
C HIS A 122 10.84 0.38 -2.81
N LEU A 123 10.41 -0.75 -3.38
CA LEU A 123 9.38 -1.61 -2.82
C LEU A 123 9.96 -2.98 -2.45
N PRO A 124 9.52 -3.64 -1.36
CA PRO A 124 10.11 -4.89 -0.90
C PRO A 124 10.07 -5.96 -2.00
N LYS A 125 11.24 -6.55 -2.28
CA LYS A 125 11.39 -7.59 -3.29
C LYS A 125 10.56 -8.85 -2.91
N PRO A 126 9.86 -9.49 -3.86
CA PRO A 126 9.27 -10.81 -3.65
C PRO A 126 10.37 -11.83 -3.32
N VAL A 127 10.29 -12.43 -2.14
CA VAL A 127 11.24 -13.39 -1.58
C VAL A 127 10.48 -14.40 -0.73
N CYS A 128 10.79 -15.69 -0.87
CA CYS A 128 10.20 -16.74 -0.04
C CYS A 128 10.26 -16.38 1.45
N GLY A 129 9.08 -16.32 2.08
CA GLY A 129 8.86 -16.05 3.49
C GLY A 129 8.59 -14.58 3.80
N ALA A 130 8.73 -13.67 2.84
CA ALA A 130 8.38 -12.25 3.00
C ALA A 130 6.86 -12.02 2.91
N TRP A 131 6.36 -11.08 3.72
CA TRP A 131 4.99 -10.60 3.68
C TRP A 131 4.97 -9.08 3.95
N PRO A 132 5.31 -8.26 2.96
CA PRO A 132 5.23 -6.81 3.05
C PRO A 132 3.78 -6.32 2.91
N ALA A 133 3.40 -5.33 3.71
CA ALA A 133 2.09 -4.68 3.60
C ALA A 133 2.17 -3.15 3.79
N PHE A 134 1.39 -2.41 3.00
CA PHE A 134 0.99 -1.03 3.25
C PHE A 134 -0.53 -0.92 3.13
N TRP A 135 -1.19 -0.59 4.23
CA TRP A 135 -2.60 -0.88 4.45
C TRP A 135 -3.23 0.09 5.46
N THR A 136 -4.55 -0.02 5.65
CA THR A 136 -5.30 0.75 6.64
C THR A 136 -6.16 -0.16 7.50
N VAL A 137 -6.26 0.14 8.81
CA VAL A 137 -6.99 -0.72 9.77
C VAL A 137 -7.84 0.10 10.75
N GLY A 138 -9.13 -0.23 10.83
CA GLY A 138 -10.05 0.25 11.86
C GLY A 138 -9.99 -0.57 13.15
N ASN A 139 -10.64 -0.08 14.22
CA ASN A 139 -10.75 -0.80 15.49
C ASN A 139 -12.17 -0.61 16.07
N PRO A 140 -12.91 -1.68 16.44
CA PRO A 140 -12.49 -3.09 16.40
C PRO A 140 -12.49 -3.70 14.99
N TRP A 141 -11.65 -4.72 14.78
CA TRP A 141 -11.58 -5.49 13.54
C TRP A 141 -12.48 -6.75 13.63
N PRO A 142 -13.18 -7.17 12.56
CA PRO A 142 -13.31 -6.51 11.25
C PRO A 142 -14.46 -5.48 11.21
N ASP A 143 -15.17 -5.26 12.32
CA ASP A 143 -16.32 -4.35 12.45
C ASP A 143 -16.06 -2.90 11.96
N ALA A 144 -14.82 -2.42 11.97
CA ALA A 144 -14.41 -1.10 11.48
C ALA A 144 -13.55 -1.15 10.19
N GLY A 145 -13.45 -2.33 9.57
CA GLY A 145 -12.86 -2.56 8.25
C GLY A 145 -11.33 -2.46 8.17
N GLU A 146 -10.82 -3.00 7.07
CA GLU A 146 -9.40 -3.00 6.71
C GLU A 146 -9.24 -2.96 5.18
N ILE A 147 -8.21 -2.25 4.72
CA ILE A 147 -7.94 -1.98 3.29
C ILE A 147 -6.46 -2.13 3.01
N ASP A 148 -6.09 -3.20 2.32
CA ASP A 148 -4.73 -3.50 1.89
C ASP A 148 -4.48 -2.88 0.52
N ILE A 149 -3.61 -1.86 0.49
CA ILE A 149 -3.31 -1.07 -0.71
C ILE A 149 -2.15 -1.73 -1.47
N VAL A 150 -1.16 -2.22 -0.71
CA VAL A 150 -0.02 -2.98 -1.20
C VAL A 150 0.13 -4.21 -0.31
N GLU A 151 -0.10 -5.40 -0.84
CA GLU A 151 0.14 -6.67 -0.15
C GLU A 151 0.61 -7.74 -1.13
N THR A 152 1.55 -8.58 -0.68
CA THR A 152 1.79 -9.90 -1.27
C THR A 152 2.45 -10.86 -0.29
N TRP A 153 2.65 -12.10 -0.73
CA TRP A 153 3.45 -13.09 -0.01
C TRP A 153 4.53 -13.71 -0.87
N ASN A 154 5.60 -14.16 -0.21
CA ASN A 154 6.58 -15.05 -0.79
C ASN A 154 7.16 -14.43 -2.07
N GLU A 155 7.15 -15.18 -3.18
CA GLU A 155 7.67 -14.72 -4.48
C GLU A 155 6.56 -14.31 -5.45
N ASP A 156 5.34 -14.08 -4.94
CA ASP A 156 4.22 -13.58 -5.73
C ASP A 156 4.51 -12.13 -6.14
N ASN A 157 4.54 -11.89 -7.45
CA ASN A 157 4.89 -10.61 -8.06
C ASN A 157 3.66 -9.81 -8.50
N VAL A 158 2.47 -10.23 -8.09
CA VAL A 158 1.20 -9.55 -8.34
C VAL A 158 0.76 -8.84 -7.07
N ASN A 159 0.42 -7.55 -7.16
CA ASN A 159 -0.10 -6.83 -6.01
C ASN A 159 -1.51 -7.30 -5.70
N LYS A 160 -1.80 -7.59 -4.42
CA LYS A 160 -3.15 -7.89 -3.94
C LYS A 160 -3.69 -6.63 -3.29
N VAL A 161 -4.80 -6.12 -3.84
CA VAL A 161 -5.62 -5.13 -3.16
C VAL A 161 -6.77 -5.89 -2.50
N VAL A 162 -6.81 -5.86 -1.17
CA VAL A 162 -7.77 -6.64 -0.37
C VAL A 162 -8.57 -5.73 0.54
N LEU A 163 -9.87 -5.98 0.67
CA LEU A 163 -10.73 -5.34 1.67
C LEU A 163 -11.36 -6.40 2.56
N HIS A 164 -11.26 -6.17 3.86
CA HIS A 164 -11.85 -6.98 4.93
C HIS A 164 -12.95 -6.17 5.64
N THR A 165 -14.14 -6.76 5.78
CA THR A 165 -15.34 -6.11 6.35
C THR A 165 -16.22 -7.10 7.11
N ASP A 166 -17.18 -6.59 7.88
CA ASP A 166 -18.15 -7.40 8.64
C ASP A 166 -19.55 -7.37 7.99
N GLU A 167 -20.04 -8.54 7.57
CA GLU A 167 -21.35 -8.69 6.90
C GLU A 167 -22.57 -8.32 7.75
N ARG A 168 -22.42 -8.20 9.09
CA ARG A 168 -23.50 -7.77 9.98
C ARG A 168 -23.78 -6.27 9.87
N ILE A 169 -22.83 -5.50 9.35
CA ILE A 169 -22.89 -4.03 9.28
C ILE A 169 -23.36 -3.56 7.90
N GLY A 170 -23.01 -4.28 6.83
CA GLY A 170 -23.38 -3.96 5.46
C GLY A 170 -22.75 -4.91 4.44
N GLU A 171 -22.93 -4.59 3.16
CA GLU A 171 -22.32 -5.35 2.06
C GLU A 171 -21.27 -4.50 1.32
N CYS A 172 -20.15 -5.12 0.98
CA CYS A 172 -19.18 -4.60 0.02
C CYS A 172 -18.69 -5.72 -0.90
N ARG A 173 -18.56 -5.43 -2.20
CA ARG A 173 -18.18 -6.39 -3.24
C ARG A 173 -17.27 -5.77 -4.29
N ILE A 174 -16.59 -6.63 -5.04
CA ILE A 174 -15.98 -6.33 -6.34
C ILE A 174 -16.58 -7.23 -7.42
N ASP A 175 -16.73 -6.72 -8.64
CA ASP A 175 -17.31 -7.46 -9.77
C ASP A 175 -16.49 -7.38 -11.08
N GLY A 176 -15.29 -6.77 -11.02
CA GLY A 176 -14.39 -6.60 -12.15
C GLY A 176 -14.77 -5.51 -13.14
N LYS A 177 -15.90 -4.79 -12.95
CA LYS A 177 -16.26 -3.66 -13.81
C LYS A 177 -15.58 -2.39 -13.34
N GLY A 178 -15.02 -1.63 -14.29
CA GLY A 178 -14.36 -0.36 -13.97
C GLY A 178 -13.03 -0.51 -13.21
N MET A 179 -12.43 -1.70 -13.22
CA MET A 179 -11.06 -1.95 -12.78
C MET A 179 -10.24 -2.67 -13.86
N THR A 180 -8.92 -2.51 -13.85
CA THR A 180 -7.99 -3.23 -14.75
C THR A 180 -7.46 -4.53 -14.17
N GLY A 181 -7.43 -4.66 -12.83
CA GLY A 181 -7.07 -5.90 -12.14
C GLY A 181 -8.14 -6.99 -12.25
N THR A 182 -7.79 -8.23 -11.94
CA THR A 182 -8.71 -9.37 -11.97
C THR A 182 -9.27 -9.69 -10.60
N VAL A 183 -10.57 -9.99 -10.52
CA VAL A 183 -11.19 -10.44 -9.26
C VAL A 183 -10.73 -11.85 -8.92
N SER A 184 -10.10 -12.01 -7.75
CA SER A 184 -9.82 -13.30 -7.12
C SER A 184 -10.96 -13.71 -6.17
N LYS A 185 -11.38 -12.78 -5.30
CA LYS A 185 -12.44 -12.98 -4.31
C LYS A 185 -13.47 -11.85 -4.38
N PRO A 186 -14.77 -12.11 -4.65
CA PRO A 186 -15.74 -11.05 -4.94
C PRO A 186 -16.43 -10.42 -3.72
N ASN A 187 -16.43 -11.05 -2.54
CA ASN A 187 -17.18 -10.59 -1.36
C ASN A 187 -16.22 -10.10 -0.27
N CYS A 188 -16.37 -8.86 0.20
CA CYS A 188 -15.43 -8.24 1.14
C CYS A 188 -15.69 -8.64 2.59
N ALA A 189 -16.78 -9.35 2.85
CA ALA A 189 -17.10 -9.89 4.17
C ALA A 189 -16.15 -11.02 4.57
N ASN A 190 -15.62 -11.00 5.79
CA ASN A 190 -14.69 -12.02 6.26
C ASN A 190 -15.35 -13.40 6.38
N PHE A 191 -16.62 -13.51 6.78
CA PHE A 191 -17.33 -14.80 6.87
C PHE A 191 -18.30 -15.00 5.71
N ALA A 192 -17.88 -14.58 4.51
CA ALA A 192 -18.64 -14.68 3.28
C ALA A 192 -18.95 -16.13 2.87
N VAL A 193 -20.23 -16.49 2.82
CA VAL A 193 -20.69 -17.79 2.30
C VAL A 193 -20.13 -18.03 0.89
N GLY A 194 -19.37 -19.12 0.73
CA GLY A 194 -18.76 -19.52 -0.55
C GLY A 194 -17.31 -19.03 -0.75
N GLN A 195 -16.77 -18.28 0.20
CA GLN A 195 -15.34 -18.06 0.38
C GLN A 195 -14.85 -18.86 1.59
N ALA A 196 -13.54 -19.01 1.77
CA ALA A 196 -13.03 -19.45 3.06
C ALA A 196 -13.19 -18.28 4.05
N ASP A 197 -13.26 -18.62 5.34
CA ASP A 197 -13.22 -17.60 6.39
C ASP A 197 -12.02 -16.68 6.14
N ASN A 198 -12.23 -15.40 6.44
CA ASN A 198 -11.17 -14.43 6.60
C ASN A 198 -10.43 -14.01 5.30
N GLU A 199 -10.90 -14.43 4.11
CA GLU A 199 -10.28 -14.08 2.81
C GLU A 199 -10.58 -12.65 2.31
N GLY A 200 -11.64 -12.00 2.78
CA GLY A 200 -12.08 -10.70 2.25
C GLY A 200 -12.36 -10.71 0.73
N CYS A 201 -12.37 -9.53 0.09
CA CYS A 201 -12.43 -9.41 -1.37
C CYS A 201 -11.08 -8.95 -1.91
N ALA A 202 -10.58 -9.66 -2.92
CA ALA A 202 -9.23 -9.50 -3.42
C ALA A 202 -9.23 -9.26 -4.93
N GLY A 203 -8.66 -8.13 -5.35
CA GLY A 203 -8.33 -7.84 -6.75
C GLY A 203 -6.83 -7.96 -6.97
N LEU A 204 -6.45 -8.61 -8.07
CA LEU A 204 -5.07 -8.88 -8.45
C LEU A 204 -4.62 -7.85 -9.49
N ASP A 205 -3.58 -7.08 -9.16
CA ASP A 205 -2.98 -6.06 -10.03
C ASP A 205 -1.56 -6.47 -10.45
N PRO A 206 -1.39 -7.12 -11.62
CA PRO A 206 -0.08 -7.49 -12.15
C PRO A 206 0.62 -6.31 -12.87
N ALA A 207 0.00 -5.14 -12.96
CA ALA A 207 0.57 -3.93 -13.57
C ALA A 207 1.10 -2.93 -12.52
N ALA A 208 0.77 -3.14 -11.24
CA ALA A 208 1.35 -2.44 -10.11
C ALA A 208 2.89 -2.49 -10.11
N PRO A 209 3.57 -1.45 -9.56
CA PRO A 209 5.03 -1.45 -9.40
C PRO A 209 5.51 -2.38 -8.27
N PHE A 210 4.78 -3.45 -7.92
CA PHE A 210 5.13 -4.28 -6.78
C PHE A 210 6.51 -4.95 -6.97
N GLY A 211 7.33 -4.96 -5.92
CA GLY A 211 8.69 -5.50 -5.98
C GLY A 211 9.69 -4.68 -6.81
N SER A 212 9.29 -3.50 -7.29
CA SER A 212 10.13 -2.59 -8.08
C SER A 212 11.28 -2.04 -7.24
N ALA A 213 12.52 -2.23 -7.73
CA ALA A 213 13.71 -1.65 -7.12
C ALA A 213 13.78 -0.13 -7.33
N GLU A 214 13.10 0.37 -8.37
CA GLU A 214 12.88 1.78 -8.67
C GLU A 214 11.69 2.36 -7.90
N GLY A 215 10.95 1.54 -7.13
CA GLY A 215 9.75 1.94 -6.43
C GLY A 215 8.58 2.28 -7.35
N GLY A 216 7.72 3.22 -6.92
CA GLY A 216 6.50 3.61 -7.61
C GLY A 216 5.57 4.46 -6.74
N VAL A 217 4.35 4.67 -7.22
CA VAL A 217 3.29 5.43 -6.52
C VAL A 217 2.05 4.55 -6.41
N TYR A 218 1.51 4.44 -5.19
CA TYR A 218 0.19 3.87 -4.96
C TYR A 218 -0.76 4.97 -4.50
N ALA A 219 -1.97 4.97 -5.04
CA ALA A 219 -3.01 5.91 -4.65
C ALA A 219 -4.31 5.18 -4.32
N MET A 220 -4.94 5.56 -3.21
CA MET A 220 -6.26 5.07 -2.79
C MET A 220 -7.24 6.25 -2.67
N GLN A 221 -8.35 6.20 -3.40
CA GLN A 221 -9.51 7.08 -3.20
C GLN A 221 -10.54 6.33 -2.35
N TRP A 222 -10.93 6.91 -1.22
CA TRP A 222 -11.93 6.39 -0.29
C TRP A 222 -13.04 7.43 -0.11
N THR A 223 -14.26 7.08 -0.54
CA THR A 223 -15.49 7.88 -0.44
C THR A 223 -16.57 7.15 0.39
N ASP A 224 -17.77 7.71 0.51
CA ASP A 224 -18.91 7.05 1.16
C ASP A 224 -19.33 5.74 0.47
N ASP A 225 -19.23 5.70 -0.86
CA ASP A 225 -19.76 4.60 -1.69
C ASP A 225 -18.67 3.67 -2.26
N ALA A 226 -17.40 4.08 -2.27
CA ALA A 226 -16.36 3.32 -2.97
C ALA A 226 -14.94 3.45 -2.41
N ILE A 227 -14.20 2.34 -2.54
CA ILE A 227 -12.74 2.30 -2.49
C ILE A 227 -12.22 2.06 -3.91
N LYS A 228 -11.24 2.87 -4.35
CA LYS A 228 -10.50 2.67 -5.59
C LYS A 228 -9.01 2.72 -5.32
N VAL A 229 -8.24 1.84 -5.95
CA VAL A 229 -6.78 1.82 -5.85
C VAL A 229 -6.16 1.85 -7.25
N TRP A 230 -5.06 2.60 -7.39
CA TRP A 230 -4.19 2.62 -8.55
C TRP A 230 -2.74 2.33 -8.12
N GLY A 231 -2.03 1.51 -8.89
CA GLY A 231 -0.58 1.37 -8.84
C GLY A 231 0.08 1.98 -10.09
N PHE A 232 1.09 2.83 -9.90
CA PHE A 232 1.84 3.46 -10.98
C PHE A 232 3.35 3.27 -10.79
N THR A 233 4.07 2.91 -11.84
CA THR A 233 5.52 3.18 -11.93
C THR A 233 5.75 4.69 -11.95
N HIS A 234 6.93 5.18 -11.58
CA HIS A 234 7.25 6.60 -11.74
C HIS A 234 7.15 7.11 -13.19
N ALA A 235 7.31 6.23 -14.18
CA ALA A 235 7.26 6.58 -15.59
C ALA A 235 5.83 6.76 -16.14
N ASN A 236 4.81 6.16 -15.51
CA ASN A 236 3.40 6.27 -15.92
C ASN A 236 2.50 6.94 -14.86
N ALA A 237 3.06 7.43 -13.76
CA ALA A 237 2.34 8.21 -12.78
C ALA A 237 1.78 9.52 -13.39
N PRO A 238 0.49 9.86 -13.18
CA PRO A 238 -0.11 11.09 -13.67
C PRO A 238 0.64 12.36 -13.20
N ALA A 239 0.83 13.34 -14.09
CA ALA A 239 1.67 14.52 -13.81
C ALA A 239 1.15 15.41 -12.67
N ASP A 240 -0.14 15.33 -12.34
CA ASP A 240 -0.82 16.06 -11.28
C ASP A 240 -0.73 15.37 -9.90
N ILE A 241 -0.37 14.09 -9.85
CA ILE A 241 -0.45 13.22 -8.66
C ILE A 241 0.28 13.78 -7.43
N ALA A 242 1.38 14.51 -7.65
CA ALA A 242 2.21 15.07 -6.59
C ALA A 242 1.82 16.50 -6.16
N THR A 243 1.00 17.21 -6.95
CA THR A 243 0.76 18.65 -6.85
C THR A 243 -0.71 19.00 -6.61
N ASN A 244 -1.59 18.74 -7.57
CA ASN A 244 -3.03 19.00 -7.51
C ASN A 244 -3.80 17.79 -8.06
N PRO A 245 -3.83 16.67 -7.31
CA PRO A 245 -4.29 15.39 -7.81
C PRO A 245 -5.79 15.39 -8.14
N ASN A 246 -6.14 14.97 -9.36
CA ASN A 246 -7.50 14.70 -9.79
C ASN A 246 -7.64 13.25 -10.32
N PRO A 247 -8.09 12.30 -9.48
CA PRO A 247 -8.31 10.91 -9.86
C PRO A 247 -9.23 10.67 -11.06
N GLU A 248 -10.09 11.62 -11.43
CA GLU A 248 -10.95 11.50 -12.61
C GLU A 248 -10.15 11.43 -13.93
N ASN A 249 -8.95 12.02 -13.95
CA ASN A 249 -8.07 12.08 -15.11
C ASN A 249 -7.03 10.95 -15.16
N TRP A 250 -6.96 10.09 -14.14
CA TRP A 250 -5.95 9.03 -14.02
C TRP A 250 -6.29 7.76 -14.80
N GLY A 251 -7.51 7.68 -15.34
CA GLY A 251 -8.03 6.50 -16.01
C GLY A 251 -8.56 5.44 -15.04
N VAL A 252 -8.77 4.24 -15.57
CA VAL A 252 -9.39 3.12 -14.86
C VAL A 252 -8.48 2.65 -13.70
N PRO A 253 -8.97 2.57 -12.45
CA PRO A 253 -8.19 2.03 -11.33
C PRO A 253 -7.84 0.56 -11.54
N SER A 254 -6.85 0.06 -10.82
CA SER A 254 -6.56 -1.38 -10.83
C SER A 254 -7.48 -2.17 -9.89
N PHE A 255 -8.09 -1.51 -8.90
CA PHE A 255 -9.15 -2.05 -8.06
C PHE A 255 -10.27 -1.02 -7.89
N THR A 256 -11.53 -1.45 -7.98
CA THR A 256 -12.68 -0.66 -7.50
C THR A 256 -13.72 -1.57 -6.86
N THR A 257 -14.34 -1.10 -5.79
CA THR A 257 -15.59 -1.68 -5.28
C THR A 257 -16.75 -1.43 -6.25
N SER A 258 -17.75 -2.32 -6.23
CA SER A 258 -19.00 -2.21 -7.00
C SER A 258 -20.15 -1.76 -6.09
N THR A 259 -20.91 -2.69 -5.52
CA THR A 259 -21.82 -2.42 -4.39
C THR A 259 -20.98 -2.31 -3.13
N CYS A 260 -20.95 -1.17 -2.44
CA CYS A 260 -20.24 -1.03 -1.17
C CYS A 260 -20.84 0.05 -0.27
N ALA A 261 -21.12 -0.30 0.99
CA ALA A 261 -21.50 0.66 2.04
C ALA A 261 -20.27 1.16 2.81
N ALA A 262 -19.33 1.80 2.09
CA ALA A 262 -18.00 2.12 2.63
C ALA A 262 -18.05 3.10 3.82
N ASP A 263 -19.05 4.00 3.86
CA ASP A 263 -19.36 4.92 4.96
C ASP A 263 -19.57 4.26 6.33
N LYS A 264 -20.08 3.01 6.32
CA LYS A 264 -20.42 2.21 7.50
C LYS A 264 -19.39 1.12 7.79
N LEU A 265 -18.89 0.48 6.73
CA LEU A 265 -18.00 -0.68 6.83
C LEU A 265 -16.56 -0.31 7.20
N PHE A 266 -16.12 0.90 6.86
CA PHE A 266 -14.79 1.39 7.19
C PHE A 266 -14.88 2.56 8.19
N GLY A 267 -14.28 2.38 9.36
CA GLY A 267 -14.29 3.34 10.47
C GLY A 267 -13.18 4.40 10.34
N GLU A 268 -12.80 5.01 11.46
CA GLU A 268 -11.55 5.75 11.53
C GLU A 268 -10.36 4.77 11.56
N ALA A 269 -9.65 4.66 10.45
CA ALA A 269 -8.53 3.74 10.27
C ALA A 269 -7.17 4.42 10.51
N LYS A 270 -6.20 3.68 11.05
CA LYS A 270 -4.78 4.05 10.99
C LYS A 270 -4.18 3.58 9.67
N LEU A 271 -3.15 4.27 9.18
CA LEU A 271 -2.22 3.74 8.17
C LEU A 271 -1.20 2.83 8.85
N VAL A 272 -0.91 1.69 8.22
CA VAL A 272 0.07 0.72 8.71
C VAL A 272 1.05 0.39 7.59
N MET A 273 2.33 0.28 7.94
CA MET A 273 3.37 -0.25 7.06
C MET A 273 4.27 -1.22 7.83
N ASN A 274 4.42 -2.44 7.32
CA ASN A 274 5.22 -3.48 7.96
C ASN A 274 5.79 -4.48 6.95
N VAL A 275 6.80 -5.22 7.38
CA VAL A 275 7.24 -6.45 6.71
C VAL A 275 7.07 -7.60 7.70
N ASN A 276 6.00 -8.38 7.55
CA ASN A 276 5.85 -9.64 8.26
C ASN A 276 6.68 -10.75 7.57
N LEU A 277 6.84 -11.88 8.25
CA LEU A 277 7.57 -13.05 7.78
C LEU A 277 6.80 -14.32 8.16
N CYS A 278 6.58 -15.23 7.20
CA CYS A 278 5.73 -16.41 7.39
C CYS A 278 4.29 -16.07 7.83
N GLY A 279 3.82 -16.50 9.00
CA GLY A 279 2.40 -16.40 9.36
C GLY A 279 1.54 -17.21 8.39
N VAL A 280 0.42 -16.66 7.92
CA VAL A 280 -0.43 -17.26 6.88
C VAL A 280 0.36 -17.57 5.61
N ALA A 281 1.23 -16.66 5.15
CA ALA A 281 2.12 -16.88 4.02
C ALA A 281 3.06 -18.10 4.15
N GLY A 282 3.27 -18.59 5.37
CA GLY A 282 4.11 -19.75 5.68
C GLY A 282 3.37 -21.08 5.85
N GLN A 283 2.05 -21.11 5.69
CA GLN A 283 1.22 -22.32 5.83
C GLN A 283 1.35 -23.25 4.61
N ASP A 284 1.11 -24.56 4.80
CA ASP A 284 1.01 -25.51 3.69
C ASP A 284 -0.09 -25.09 2.70
N GLY A 285 0.07 -25.42 1.41
CA GLY A 285 -0.75 -24.89 0.31
C GLY A 285 -0.29 -23.53 -0.22
N ILE A 286 0.11 -22.60 0.67
CA ILE A 286 0.65 -21.28 0.28
C ILE A 286 2.18 -21.36 0.11
N TRP A 287 2.86 -21.93 1.11
CA TRP A 287 4.31 -22.11 1.15
C TRP A 287 4.84 -23.10 0.09
N ASP A 288 3.99 -23.96 -0.47
CA ASP A 288 4.45 -25.04 -1.37
C ASP A 288 5.17 -24.52 -2.63
N SER A 289 4.81 -23.33 -3.11
CA SER A 289 5.53 -22.59 -4.17
C SER A 289 7.02 -22.35 -3.83
N CYS A 290 7.29 -22.05 -2.55
CA CYS A 290 8.61 -21.78 -2.00
C CYS A 290 9.33 -23.01 -1.46
N LYS A 291 8.59 -24.03 -1.00
CA LYS A 291 9.12 -25.25 -0.38
C LYS A 291 10.14 -25.97 -1.25
N ALA A 292 9.92 -26.01 -2.58
CA ALA A 292 10.88 -26.56 -3.53
C ALA A 292 12.19 -25.75 -3.59
N LYS A 293 12.10 -24.41 -3.61
CA LYS A 293 13.25 -23.49 -3.64
C LYS A 293 14.01 -23.49 -2.31
N ALA A 294 13.29 -23.66 -1.20
CA ALA A 294 13.82 -23.78 0.15
C ALA A 294 14.42 -25.17 0.45
N GLY A 295 14.52 -26.07 -0.53
CA GLY A 295 15.11 -27.40 -0.37
C GLY A 295 14.28 -28.34 0.52
N GLY A 296 12.97 -28.11 0.61
CA GLY A 296 12.04 -28.83 1.50
C GLY A 296 11.87 -28.21 2.89
N ALA A 297 12.61 -27.16 3.22
CA ALA A 297 12.49 -26.48 4.52
C ALA A 297 11.11 -25.81 4.69
N THR A 298 10.65 -25.75 5.94
CA THR A 298 9.49 -24.93 6.34
C THR A 298 9.80 -23.44 6.20
N CYS A 299 8.76 -22.59 6.19
CA CYS A 299 8.95 -21.15 6.11
C CYS A 299 9.84 -20.61 7.26
N LYS A 300 9.62 -21.06 8.50
CA LYS A 300 10.41 -20.62 9.67
C LYS A 300 11.88 -21.01 9.54
N GLU A 301 12.17 -22.24 9.08
CA GLU A 301 13.54 -22.68 8.82
C GLU A 301 14.22 -21.88 7.72
N TRP A 302 13.52 -21.63 6.61
CA TRP A 302 14.02 -20.80 5.52
C TRP A 302 14.34 -19.38 5.99
N VAL A 303 13.38 -18.69 6.62
CA VAL A 303 13.54 -17.33 7.13
C VAL A 303 14.65 -17.26 8.17
N ALA A 304 14.75 -18.24 9.07
CA ALA A 304 15.79 -18.26 10.11
C ALA A 304 17.21 -18.46 9.54
N LYS A 305 17.37 -19.33 8.53
CA LYS A 305 18.70 -19.74 8.03
C LYS A 305 19.23 -18.96 6.83
N ASN A 306 18.40 -18.16 6.15
CA ASN A 306 18.77 -17.48 4.90
C ASN A 306 18.69 -15.93 5.01
N PRO A 307 19.37 -15.27 5.97
CA PRO A 307 19.25 -13.83 6.20
C PRO A 307 19.51 -12.97 4.95
N ALA A 308 20.51 -13.33 4.14
CA ALA A 308 20.88 -12.59 2.94
C ALA A 308 19.77 -12.53 1.86
N ALA A 309 18.80 -13.45 1.89
CA ALA A 309 17.65 -13.39 0.98
C ALA A 309 16.78 -12.14 1.23
N PHE A 310 16.79 -11.62 2.46
CA PHE A 310 15.95 -10.50 2.89
C PHE A 310 16.63 -9.13 2.73
N ALA A 311 17.80 -9.05 2.08
CA ALA A 311 18.56 -7.81 1.91
C ALA A 311 17.78 -6.72 1.14
N GLU A 312 17.05 -7.12 0.10
CA GLU A 312 16.20 -6.23 -0.71
C GLU A 312 14.71 -6.25 -0.29
N VAL A 313 14.40 -6.73 0.91
CA VAL A 313 13.03 -6.76 1.44
C VAL A 313 12.85 -5.54 2.36
N TYR A 314 12.71 -4.37 1.74
CA TYR A 314 12.49 -3.10 2.43
C TYR A 314 11.62 -2.14 1.62
N PHE A 315 10.84 -1.33 2.32
CA PHE A 315 10.23 -0.13 1.77
C PHE A 315 11.24 1.01 1.88
N GLN A 316 11.43 1.76 0.80
CA GLN A 316 12.02 3.09 0.85
C GLN A 316 10.93 4.10 0.47
N LEU A 317 10.35 4.75 1.49
CA LEU A 317 9.23 5.67 1.37
C LEU A 317 9.74 7.10 1.21
N LYS A 318 9.37 7.75 0.11
CA LYS A 318 9.64 9.17 -0.12
C LYS A 318 8.62 10.06 0.60
N SER A 319 7.33 9.79 0.40
CA SER A 319 6.27 10.47 1.16
C SER A 319 4.94 9.74 1.10
N ILE A 320 4.11 9.91 2.13
CA ILE A 320 2.65 9.67 2.07
C ILE A 320 1.98 11.03 2.20
N LYS A 321 1.04 11.37 1.31
CA LYS A 321 0.23 12.59 1.40
C LYS A 321 -1.26 12.22 1.45
N ILE A 322 -1.97 12.78 2.42
CA ILE A 322 -3.40 12.57 2.63
C ILE A 322 -4.14 13.84 2.25
N TYR A 323 -5.16 13.71 1.40
CA TYR A 323 -5.91 14.82 0.85
C TYR A 323 -7.40 14.68 1.18
N SER A 324 -8.02 15.78 1.58
CA SER A 324 -9.48 15.90 1.69
C SER A 324 -10.05 16.60 0.46
N LEU A 325 -11.19 16.13 -0.06
CA LEU A 325 -11.94 16.85 -1.08
C LEU A 325 -12.67 18.04 -0.45
N LYS A 326 -12.27 19.26 -0.80
CA LYS A 326 -12.85 20.52 -0.30
C LYS A 326 -13.33 21.39 -1.45
N GLU A 327 -14.20 22.35 -1.18
CA GLU A 327 -14.48 23.42 -2.16
C GLU A 327 -13.17 24.17 -2.45
N ALA A 328 -12.86 24.40 -3.73
CA ALA A 328 -11.73 25.23 -4.11
C ALA A 328 -11.98 26.67 -3.64
N GLU A 329 -10.97 27.31 -3.06
CA GLU A 329 -11.06 28.73 -2.74
C GLU A 329 -11.31 29.52 -4.03
N ALA A 330 -12.39 30.30 -4.02
CA ALA A 330 -12.79 31.08 -5.18
C ALA A 330 -11.70 32.11 -5.51
N THR A 331 -10.94 31.86 -6.58
CA THR A 331 -9.98 32.84 -7.09
C THR A 331 -10.76 34.10 -7.46
N PRO A 332 -10.45 35.29 -6.90
CA PRO A 332 -11.20 36.50 -7.21
C PRO A 332 -11.01 36.86 -8.67
N SER A 333 -11.96 36.44 -9.51
CA SER A 333 -12.00 36.79 -10.93
C SER A 333 -12.17 38.29 -11.04
N SER A 334 -11.12 38.97 -11.48
CA SER A 334 -11.14 40.39 -11.80
C SER A 334 -12.08 40.61 -12.98
N VAL A 335 -13.34 40.90 -12.67
CA VAL A 335 -14.34 41.36 -13.64
C VAL A 335 -13.86 42.67 -14.24
N VAL A 336 -13.18 42.57 -15.38
CA VAL A 336 -12.89 43.71 -16.25
C VAL A 336 -14.21 44.20 -16.81
N SER A 337 -14.79 45.20 -16.15
CA SER A 337 -16.02 45.85 -16.59
C SER A 337 -15.79 46.55 -17.92
N SER A 338 -16.14 45.88 -19.02
CA SER A 338 -16.12 46.45 -20.37
C SER A 338 -17.29 47.43 -20.52
N GLN A 339 -17.08 48.67 -20.09
CA GLN A 339 -18.00 49.76 -20.42
C GLN A 339 -18.05 49.93 -21.94
N LEU A 340 -19.22 49.67 -22.52
CA LEU A 340 -19.55 50.00 -23.91
C LEU A 340 -19.60 51.53 -24.08
N ALA A 341 -18.45 52.12 -24.41
CA ALA A 341 -18.36 53.53 -24.79
C ALA A 341 -18.89 53.72 -26.22
N SER A 342 -20.08 54.32 -26.33
CA SER A 342 -20.64 54.76 -27.61
C SER A 342 -19.83 55.96 -28.14
N THR A 343 -19.06 55.76 -29.21
CA THR A 343 -18.28 56.81 -29.86
C THR A 343 -19.08 57.47 -30.98
N ALA A 344 -19.57 58.69 -30.72
CA ALA A 344 -20.06 59.58 -31.77
C ALA A 344 -18.90 60.14 -32.60
N VAL A 345 -19.05 60.16 -33.92
CA VAL A 345 -18.04 60.65 -34.86
C VAL A 345 -18.10 62.18 -34.96
N ALA A 346 -16.96 62.85 -34.71
CA ALA A 346 -16.72 64.24 -35.11
C ALA A 346 -15.27 64.41 -35.57
N SER A 347 -15.07 65.21 -36.62
CA SER A 347 -13.81 65.37 -37.34
C SER A 347 -13.13 66.71 -37.05
N THR A 348 -11.82 66.69 -36.84
CA THR A 348 -10.91 67.81 -37.14
C THR A 348 -9.48 67.28 -37.32
N ALA A 349 -8.62 68.04 -38.01
CA ALA A 349 -7.36 67.57 -38.59
C ALA A 349 -6.10 68.33 -38.11
N ALA A 350 -4.93 67.74 -38.39
CA ALA A 350 -3.58 68.32 -38.31
C ALA A 350 -3.05 68.64 -36.88
N GLU A 351 -1.75 68.64 -36.57
CA GLU A 351 -0.52 68.47 -37.35
C GLU A 351 0.65 68.03 -36.42
N THR A 352 1.70 67.36 -36.94
CA THR A 352 3.14 67.31 -36.50
C THR A 352 3.57 67.32 -34.99
N THR A 353 4.66 66.70 -34.50
CA THR A 353 5.99 66.46 -35.10
C THR A 353 6.87 65.48 -34.25
N VAL A 354 7.68 64.64 -34.94
CA VAL A 354 9.02 64.03 -34.62
C VAL A 354 9.40 63.24 -33.34
N VAL A 355 10.23 62.19 -33.59
CA VAL A 355 11.45 61.72 -32.84
C VAL A 355 11.21 60.94 -31.53
N SER A 356 11.89 59.83 -31.16
CA SER A 356 12.87 58.88 -31.77
C SER A 356 13.16 57.74 -30.75
N THR A 357 13.88 56.62 -30.96
CA THR A 357 14.34 55.77 -32.11
C THR A 357 14.95 54.48 -31.52
N SER A 358 14.93 53.35 -32.24
CA SER A 358 15.89 52.20 -32.15
C SER A 358 16.03 51.43 -30.81
N ALA A 359 16.48 50.17 -30.73
CA ALA A 359 16.59 49.02 -31.65
C ALA A 359 16.78 47.77 -30.75
N ALA A 360 16.26 46.59 -31.09
CA ALA A 360 17.03 45.43 -31.61
C ALA A 360 18.50 45.41 -31.14
N ALA A 361 18.96 44.43 -30.37
CA ALA A 361 19.48 43.10 -30.79
C ALA A 361 20.63 42.76 -29.80
N GLU A 362 21.24 41.58 -29.64
CA GLU A 362 21.07 40.19 -30.09
C GLU A 362 21.98 39.30 -29.21
N THR A 363 21.83 37.96 -29.28
CA THR A 363 22.87 36.89 -29.07
C THR A 363 23.93 37.02 -27.94
N THR A 364 24.26 35.97 -27.19
CA THR A 364 25.09 34.85 -27.70
C THR A 364 25.00 33.59 -26.85
N ALA A 365 25.17 32.43 -27.50
CA ALA A 365 25.39 31.14 -26.86
C ALA A 365 26.89 30.89 -26.59
N VAL A 366 27.20 30.02 -25.62
CA VAL A 366 28.49 29.34 -25.53
C VAL A 366 28.25 27.85 -25.28
N VAL A 367 28.72 27.02 -26.21
CA VAL A 367 28.88 25.58 -26.06
C VAL A 367 30.31 25.30 -25.63
N SER A 368 30.54 24.30 -24.80
CA SER A 368 31.87 23.71 -24.60
C SER A 368 31.79 22.19 -24.51
N SER A 369 32.83 21.49 -24.94
CA SER A 369 32.78 20.08 -25.34
C SER A 369 34.08 19.31 -25.03
N ALA A 370 34.03 17.99 -25.24
CA ALA A 370 35.12 16.99 -25.14
C ALA A 370 35.47 16.53 -23.69
N ALA A 371 36.03 15.33 -23.46
CA ALA A 371 36.55 14.32 -24.41
C ALA A 371 36.33 12.85 -23.95
N VAL A 372 36.68 11.90 -24.81
CA VAL A 372 36.51 10.44 -24.67
C VAL A 372 37.80 9.77 -24.19
N SER A 373 37.70 8.63 -23.50
CA SER A 373 38.77 7.62 -23.45
C SER A 373 38.23 6.20 -23.24
N SER A 374 38.97 5.22 -23.75
CA SER A 374 38.45 3.87 -24.07
C SER A 374 39.30 2.75 -23.45
N ALA A 375 38.61 1.65 -23.13
CA ALA A 375 39.07 0.25 -23.13
C ALA A 375 40.27 -0.18 -22.25
N VAL A 376 40.14 -1.36 -21.63
CA VAL A 376 40.76 -2.63 -22.08
C VAL A 376 40.35 -3.76 -21.12
N ALA A 377 40.17 -4.98 -21.64
CA ALA A 377 39.88 -6.19 -20.88
C ALA A 377 41.15 -7.01 -20.59
N SER A 378 41.12 -7.89 -19.57
CA SER A 378 42.01 -9.06 -19.51
C SER A 378 41.41 -10.19 -18.67
N GLU A 379 41.68 -11.45 -19.06
CA GLU A 379 41.15 -12.67 -18.42
C GLU A 379 42.19 -13.37 -17.50
N LYS A 380 41.68 -14.17 -16.55
CA LYS A 380 42.17 -15.53 -16.17
C LYS A 380 43.57 -15.70 -15.47
N PRO A 381 43.97 -16.91 -15.01
CA PRO A 381 43.20 -18.14 -14.65
C PRO A 381 43.71 -18.89 -13.36
N VAL A 382 43.15 -20.10 -13.08
CA VAL A 382 43.66 -21.21 -12.22
C VAL A 382 43.63 -20.93 -10.69
N GLU A 383 43.21 -21.81 -9.76
CA GLU A 383 43.51 -23.24 -9.60
C GLU A 383 42.34 -24.20 -9.38
N THR A 384 42.63 -25.48 -9.61
CA THR A 384 41.74 -26.64 -9.45
C THR A 384 42.44 -27.65 -8.53
N VAL A 385 41.73 -28.22 -7.55
CA VAL A 385 42.22 -29.42 -6.85
C VAL A 385 41.09 -30.43 -6.74
N SER A 386 41.36 -31.68 -7.09
CA SER A 386 40.43 -32.81 -7.01
C SER A 386 41.04 -33.96 -6.20
N ALA A 387 40.30 -34.49 -5.24
CA ALA A 387 40.34 -35.86 -4.72
C ALA A 387 39.18 -36.00 -3.71
N SER A 388 38.17 -36.88 -3.84
CA SER A 388 38.12 -38.33 -4.05
C SER A 388 37.97 -39.11 -2.74
N ALA A 389 36.86 -39.86 -2.63
CA ALA A 389 36.58 -41.04 -1.81
C ALA A 389 36.97 -41.03 -0.30
N SER A 390 36.09 -41.39 0.64
CA SER A 390 35.56 -42.76 0.78
C SER A 390 34.52 -42.85 1.91
N ALA A 391 33.56 -43.78 1.79
CA ALA A 391 32.78 -44.25 2.94
C ALA A 391 33.62 -45.20 3.83
N PRO A 392 33.16 -45.48 5.05
CA PRO A 392 32.76 -46.87 5.30
C PRO A 392 31.37 -47.01 5.93
N ALA A 393 30.84 -48.23 5.90
CA ALA A 393 29.53 -48.60 6.47
C ALA A 393 29.66 -49.48 7.72
N SER A 394 28.51 -49.73 8.36
CA SER A 394 28.16 -50.91 9.17
C SER A 394 28.53 -50.96 10.66
N ALA A 395 27.51 -50.75 11.50
CA ALA A 395 27.03 -51.66 12.57
C ALA A 395 25.81 -50.97 13.24
N SER A 396 24.56 -51.42 13.10
CA SER A 396 23.95 -52.69 13.53
C SER A 396 24.00 -52.93 15.05
N ALA A 397 22.90 -52.57 15.73
CA ALA A 397 22.45 -53.20 16.96
C ALA A 397 20.91 -53.20 16.95
N SER A 398 20.30 -54.31 17.37
CA SER A 398 18.84 -54.52 17.40
C SER A 398 18.39 -54.97 18.79
N ALA A 399 17.07 -55.09 18.97
CA ALA A 399 16.37 -55.67 20.13
C ALA A 399 16.28 -54.77 21.39
N SER A 400 15.20 -54.80 22.19
CA SER A 400 13.87 -55.40 21.94
C SER A 400 12.78 -54.84 22.85
N VAL A 401 11.55 -55.04 22.38
CA VAL A 401 10.24 -54.96 23.05
C VAL A 401 10.20 -55.39 24.52
N ILE A 402 9.47 -54.65 25.37
CA ILE A 402 8.59 -55.20 26.41
C ILE A 402 7.26 -54.43 26.39
N ALA A 403 6.14 -55.14 26.50
CA ALA A 403 4.79 -54.59 26.67
C ALA A 403 4.13 -55.19 27.92
N SER A 404 3.23 -54.42 28.58
CA SER A 404 2.17 -54.81 29.53
C SER A 404 1.78 -53.56 30.36
N GLU A 405 0.58 -53.39 30.92
CA GLU A 405 -0.76 -53.87 30.53
C GLU A 405 -1.82 -53.02 31.27
N LYS A 406 -3.09 -53.13 30.89
CA LYS A 406 -4.22 -52.33 31.40
C LYS A 406 -4.97 -53.05 32.55
N PRO A 407 -5.52 -52.29 33.52
CA PRO A 407 -6.84 -52.58 34.12
C PRO A 407 -7.74 -51.32 34.02
N ILE A 408 -8.87 -51.30 33.30
CA ILE A 408 -10.21 -51.89 33.59
C ILE A 408 -10.93 -51.20 34.77
N GLU A 409 -12.19 -50.85 34.52
CA GLU A 409 -12.97 -49.75 35.14
C GLU A 409 -13.81 -50.16 36.37
N THR A 410 -14.32 -49.16 37.10
CA THR A 410 -15.75 -49.10 37.50
C THR A 410 -16.13 -47.64 37.85
N PRO A 411 -17.43 -47.24 37.74
CA PRO A 411 -17.80 -45.86 37.45
C PRO A 411 -18.22 -45.01 38.67
N VAL A 412 -18.06 -43.68 38.55
CA VAL A 412 -18.72 -42.65 39.38
C VAL A 412 -19.17 -41.51 38.47
N GLU A 413 -20.23 -40.80 38.87
CA GLU A 413 -21.13 -40.01 38.02
C GLU A 413 -20.54 -38.75 37.36
N THR A 414 -21.11 -38.42 36.21
CA THR A 414 -20.83 -37.24 35.36
C THR A 414 -21.29 -35.92 36.00
N PRO A 415 -20.40 -34.90 36.07
CA PRO A 415 -20.81 -33.50 35.98
C PRO A 415 -21.14 -33.16 34.52
N ILE A 416 -22.15 -32.31 34.31
CA ILE A 416 -22.68 -31.93 32.99
C ILE A 416 -21.61 -31.20 32.17
N GLU A 417 -21.37 -31.67 30.94
CA GLU A 417 -20.60 -30.93 29.94
C GLU A 417 -21.35 -29.64 29.54
N THR A 418 -20.83 -28.49 29.93
CA THR A 418 -21.00 -27.28 29.12
C THR A 418 -20.08 -27.42 27.92
N PRO A 419 -20.56 -27.36 26.66
CA PRO A 419 -19.67 -27.38 25.52
C PRO A 419 -18.70 -26.20 25.63
N ALA A 420 -17.40 -26.50 25.63
CA ALA A 420 -16.41 -25.47 25.36
C ALA A 420 -16.64 -25.03 23.91
N GLU A 421 -17.21 -23.85 23.72
CA GLU A 421 -17.21 -23.20 22.41
C GLU A 421 -15.77 -23.19 21.91
N SER A 422 -15.58 -23.65 20.68
CA SER A 422 -14.32 -23.53 19.97
C SER A 422 -13.87 -22.07 20.06
N LEU A 423 -12.73 -21.82 20.70
CA LEU A 423 -12.02 -20.54 20.63
C LEU A 423 -11.43 -20.38 19.23
N THR A 424 -12.30 -20.29 18.24
CA THR A 424 -12.02 -19.77 16.91
C THR A 424 -11.89 -18.25 17.06
N THR A 425 -10.85 -17.84 17.78
CA THR A 425 -10.52 -16.43 17.98
C THR A 425 -10.35 -15.81 16.61
N ARG A 426 -11.02 -14.68 16.39
CA ARG A 426 -10.96 -13.89 15.16
C ARG A 426 -9.50 -13.53 14.87
N LEU A 427 -8.83 -14.34 14.05
CA LEU A 427 -7.52 -14.00 13.51
C LEU A 427 -7.70 -12.73 12.68
N ALA A 428 -6.88 -11.71 12.90
CA ALA A 428 -6.65 -10.76 11.82
C ALA A 428 -5.76 -11.49 10.82
N THR A 429 -6.36 -12.01 9.75
CA THR A 429 -5.62 -12.41 8.55
C THR A 429 -5.88 -11.33 7.51
N SER A 430 -4.85 -10.57 7.16
CA SER A 430 -4.74 -10.27 5.73
C SER A 430 -4.37 -11.60 5.03
N THR A 431 -4.83 -11.72 3.78
CA THR A 431 -5.37 -12.92 3.06
C THR A 431 -5.02 -14.39 3.41
#